data_AF-A0A955I7G5-F1
#
_entry.id   AF-A0A955I7G5-F1
#
_cell.length_a   1.000
_cell.length_b   1.000
_cell.length_c   1.000
_cell.angle_alpha   90.00
_cell.angle_beta   90.00
_cell.angle_gamma   90.00
#
_symmetry.space_group_name_H-M   'P 1'
#
loop_
_entity.id
_entity.type
_entity.pdbx_description
1 polymer ?
#
loop_
_entity_poly.entity_id
_entity_poly.type
_entity_poly.pdbx_seq_one_letter_code
_entity_poly.pdbx_strand_id
1 'polypeptide(L)'
;MGTATSTDIQNVPKPRTLSKEGVLYTVKTHDDRVWFFIGYFILGFVLSYYLNLGFFLLLSVLHFVLDVTKHRLLGDSWRESLQHGLRESLVDAAFFFVGFVLGLYVHVAVTVGIAGAGRALAFTRAARVGRAARLGQAAARSTTASRTVETFSKIYLKKNTHLIQIDGKLTLAEKIFSTLLILCWFLLLLSPLLIDVTPEILLDYMNAQLIPRF
;
A
#
# COMPACT_ATOMS: atom_id res chain seq x y z
N MET A 1 27.67 -59.54 20.76
CA MET A 1 27.41 -58.21 21.35
C MET A 1 28.08 -57.18 20.45
N GLY A 2 27.31 -56.54 19.57
CA GLY A 2 27.81 -55.53 18.63
C GLY A 2 27.51 -54.13 19.18
N THR A 3 28.56 -53.32 19.32
CA THR A 3 28.47 -51.90 19.69
C THR A 3 27.99 -51.08 18.50
N ALA A 4 26.77 -50.58 18.55
CA ALA A 4 26.26 -49.60 17.60
C ALA A 4 26.90 -48.24 17.90
N THR A 5 27.77 -47.79 17.00
CA THR A 5 28.42 -46.49 17.04
C THR A 5 27.44 -45.38 16.69
N SER A 6 27.35 -44.41 17.60
CA SER A 6 26.66 -43.13 17.50
C SER A 6 27.34 -42.23 16.45
N THR A 7 26.99 -42.39 15.18
CA THR A 7 27.45 -41.49 14.11
C THR A 7 26.39 -41.35 13.04
N ASP A 8 25.30 -40.60 13.30
CA ASP A 8 24.48 -40.09 12.20
C ASP A 8 23.53 -38.91 12.53
N ILE A 9 23.94 -37.98 13.40
CA ILE A 9 23.20 -36.73 13.62
C ILE A 9 24.13 -35.51 13.50
N GLN A 10 24.88 -35.39 12.39
CA GLN A 10 25.66 -34.17 12.11
C GLN A 10 25.49 -33.57 10.71
N ASN A 11 24.53 -34.03 9.91
CA ASN A 11 24.22 -33.41 8.62
C ASN A 11 22.84 -32.74 8.61
N VAL A 12 22.57 -31.89 9.61
CA VAL A 12 21.53 -30.86 9.45
C VAL A 12 22.16 -29.74 8.62
N PRO A 13 21.71 -29.49 7.37
CA PRO A 13 22.25 -28.39 6.59
C PRO A 13 22.05 -27.09 7.36
N LYS A 14 23.16 -26.42 7.69
CA LYS A 14 23.14 -25.09 8.32
C LYS A 14 22.20 -24.19 7.50
N PRO A 15 21.27 -23.45 8.13
CA PRO A 15 20.45 -22.50 7.41
C PRO A 15 21.37 -21.55 6.64
N ARG A 16 21.15 -21.41 5.32
CA ARG A 16 21.90 -20.48 4.47
C ARG A 16 21.82 -19.09 5.12
N THR A 17 22.87 -18.68 5.81
CA THR A 17 23.01 -17.31 6.28
C THR A 17 23.03 -16.43 5.03
N LEU A 18 22.05 -15.55 4.88
CA LEU A 18 22.02 -14.54 3.82
C LEU A 18 23.34 -13.77 3.88
N SER A 19 24.22 -14.02 2.90
CA SER A 19 25.46 -13.26 2.79
C SER A 19 25.13 -11.79 2.58
N LYS A 20 25.99 -10.88 3.06
CA LYS A 20 25.81 -9.42 2.84
C LYS A 20 25.59 -9.10 1.36
N GLU A 21 26.28 -9.82 0.49
CA GLU A 21 26.15 -9.74 -0.97
C GLU A 21 24.75 -10.15 -1.46
N GLY A 22 24.16 -11.21 -0.88
CA GLY A 22 22.81 -11.65 -1.22
C GLY A 22 21.72 -10.64 -0.83
N VAL A 23 21.88 -9.96 0.32
CA VAL A 23 20.97 -8.89 0.75
C VAL A 23 21.07 -7.69 -0.20
N LEU A 24 22.29 -7.25 -0.53
CA LEU A 24 22.52 -6.14 -1.46
C LEU A 24 21.96 -6.43 -2.86
N TYR A 25 22.17 -7.65 -3.37
CA TYR A 25 21.59 -8.08 -4.64
C TYR A 25 20.06 -8.07 -4.61
N THR A 26 19.47 -8.53 -3.50
CA THR A 26 18.00 -8.49 -3.34
C THR A 26 17.48 -7.06 -3.36
N VAL A 27 18.09 -6.13 -2.62
CA VAL A 27 17.69 -4.70 -2.64
C VAL A 27 17.85 -4.10 -4.03
N LYS A 28 18.91 -4.45 -4.78
CA LYS A 28 19.13 -3.90 -6.13
C LYS A 28 18.14 -4.40 -7.19
N THR A 29 17.55 -5.57 -6.99
CA THR A 29 16.76 -6.30 -8.01
C THR A 29 15.33 -6.62 -7.57
N HIS A 30 14.85 -6.00 -6.49
CA HIS A 30 13.59 -6.41 -5.87
C HIS A 30 12.39 -6.11 -6.79
N ASP A 31 12.38 -4.94 -7.41
CA ASP A 31 11.38 -4.42 -8.34
C ASP A 31 11.42 -5.06 -9.74
N ASP A 32 12.55 -5.65 -10.13
CA ASP A 32 12.68 -6.43 -11.37
C ASP A 32 11.88 -7.74 -11.34
N ARG A 33 11.56 -8.23 -10.14
CA ARG A 33 10.93 -9.54 -9.96
C ARG A 33 9.40 -9.40 -9.94
N VAL A 34 8.74 -9.98 -10.93
CA VAL A 34 7.27 -10.10 -11.01
C VAL A 34 6.65 -10.59 -9.70
N TRP A 35 7.27 -11.58 -9.05
CA TRP A 35 6.78 -12.13 -7.78
C TRP A 35 6.83 -11.14 -6.62
N PHE A 36 7.83 -10.26 -6.59
CA PHE A 36 7.90 -9.20 -5.59
C PHE A 36 6.74 -8.23 -5.78
N PHE A 37 6.51 -7.78 -7.01
CA PHE A 37 5.38 -6.92 -7.36
C PHE A 37 4.04 -7.54 -6.97
N ILE A 38 3.76 -8.77 -7.41
CA ILE A 38 2.51 -9.46 -7.08
C ILE A 38 2.35 -9.62 -5.57
N GLY A 39 3.42 -10.05 -4.88
CA GLY A 39 3.44 -10.22 -3.43
C GLY A 39 3.18 -8.91 -2.70
N TYR A 40 3.82 -7.83 -3.12
CA TYR A 40 3.63 -6.49 -2.56
C TYR A 40 2.19 -6.00 -2.71
N PHE A 41 1.58 -6.14 -3.90
CA PHE A 41 0.18 -5.76 -4.12
C PHE A 41 -0.79 -6.58 -3.28
N ILE A 42 -0.62 -7.90 -3.22
CA ILE A 42 -1.45 -8.78 -2.39
C ILE A 42 -1.29 -8.41 -0.92
N LEU A 43 -0.05 -8.22 -0.46
CA LEU A 43 0.22 -7.86 0.93
C LEU A 43 -0.37 -6.49 1.28
N GLY A 44 -0.21 -5.49 0.42
CA GLY A 44 -0.79 -4.16 0.62
C GLY A 44 -2.33 -4.20 0.68
N PHE A 45 -2.96 -5.00 -0.17
CA PHE A 45 -4.40 -5.24 -0.11
C PHE A 45 -4.81 -5.92 1.20
N VAL A 46 -4.11 -6.98 1.62
CA VAL A 46 -4.38 -7.70 2.86
C VAL A 46 -4.22 -6.79 4.08
N LEU A 47 -3.12 -6.03 4.16
CA LEU A 47 -2.84 -5.11 5.25
C LEU A 47 -3.91 -4.00 5.34
N SER A 48 -4.24 -3.37 4.21
CA SER A 48 -5.28 -2.33 4.19
C SER A 48 -6.67 -2.86 4.51
N TYR A 49 -6.99 -4.08 4.08
CA TYR A 49 -8.30 -4.70 4.26
C TYR A 49 -8.53 -5.24 5.67
N TYR A 50 -7.59 -6.01 6.21
CA TYR A 50 -7.76 -6.69 7.49
C TYR A 50 -7.35 -5.83 8.68
N LEU A 51 -6.36 -4.96 8.52
CA LEU A 51 -5.84 -4.13 9.61
C LEU A 51 -6.41 -2.71 9.48
N ASN A 52 -5.71 -1.85 8.73
CA ASN A 52 -6.14 -0.50 8.37
C ASN A 52 -5.21 0.10 7.32
N LEU A 53 -5.56 1.29 6.82
CA LEU A 53 -4.78 1.99 5.82
C LEU A 53 -3.38 2.41 6.31
N GLY A 54 -3.18 2.56 7.62
CA GLY A 54 -1.91 2.88 8.26
C GLY A 54 -0.87 1.77 8.08
N PHE A 55 -1.28 0.50 8.11
CA PHE A 55 -0.37 -0.61 7.76
C PHE A 55 0.04 -0.59 6.29
N PHE A 56 -0.87 -0.21 5.39
CA PHE A 56 -0.51 -0.01 3.99
C PHE A 56 0.45 1.17 3.82
N LEU A 57 0.22 2.28 4.53
CA LEU A 57 1.14 3.42 4.55
C LEU A 57 2.54 3.01 5.03
N LEU A 58 2.63 2.21 6.09
CA LEU A 58 3.90 1.70 6.60
C LEU A 58 4.61 0.83 5.56
N LEU A 59 3.87 -0.05 4.88
CA LEU A 59 4.40 -0.88 3.80
C LEU A 59 4.92 -0.02 2.63
N SER A 60 4.17 1.02 2.24
CA SER A 60 4.58 1.96 1.19
C SER A 60 5.82 2.78 1.58
N VAL A 61 5.92 3.20 2.84
CA VAL A 61 7.13 3.88 3.35
C VAL A 61 8.33 2.94 3.32
N LEU A 62 8.15 1.67 3.71
CA LEU A 62 9.23 0.69 3.66
C LEU A 62 9.70 0.45 2.21
N HIS A 63 8.76 0.35 1.27
CA HIS A 63 9.06 0.23 -0.15
C HIS A 63 9.82 1.46 -0.68
N PHE A 64 9.37 2.66 -0.35
CA PHE A 64 10.09 3.91 -0.66
C PHE A 64 11.52 3.92 -0.13
N VAL A 65 11.74 3.46 1.11
CA VAL A 65 13.10 3.35 1.68
C VAL A 65 13.95 2.35 0.91
N LEU A 66 13.38 1.23 0.45
CA LEU A 66 14.08 0.26 -0.39
C LEU A 66 14.46 0.86 -1.75
N ASP A 67 13.58 1.63 -2.38
CA ASP A 67 13.87 2.33 -3.64
C ASP A 67 14.98 3.37 -3.48
N VAL A 68 14.91 4.20 -2.44
CA VAL A 68 15.98 5.16 -2.15
C VAL A 68 17.30 4.43 -1.90
N THR A 69 17.27 3.32 -1.16
CA THR A 69 18.47 2.53 -0.88
C THR A 69 19.03 1.88 -2.15
N LYS A 70 18.18 1.37 -3.04
CA LYS A 70 18.55 0.83 -4.35
C LYS A 70 19.35 1.88 -5.14
N HIS A 71 18.81 3.09 -5.30
CA HIS A 71 19.48 4.18 -6.03
C HIS A 71 20.79 4.63 -5.36
N ARG A 72 20.83 4.69 -4.02
CA ARG A 72 22.07 4.94 -3.28
C ARG A 72 23.15 3.89 -3.53
N LEU A 73 22.75 2.62 -3.69
CA LEU A 73 23.66 1.51 -4.00
C LEU A 73 24.05 1.44 -5.48
N LEU A 74 23.36 2.17 -6.36
CA LEU A 74 23.69 2.31 -7.78
C LEU A 74 24.63 3.51 -8.04
N GLY A 75 24.78 4.42 -7.08
CA GLY A 75 25.76 5.50 -7.11
C GLY A 75 25.16 6.91 -7.15
N ASP A 76 23.83 7.03 -7.21
CA ASP A 76 23.12 8.31 -7.25
C ASP A 76 23.37 9.15 -6.00
N SER A 77 23.36 10.47 -6.11
CA SER A 77 23.37 11.37 -4.95
C SER A 77 22.10 11.22 -4.10
N TRP A 78 22.14 11.62 -2.82
CA TRP A 78 20.95 11.57 -1.95
C TRP A 78 19.72 12.28 -2.54
N ARG A 79 19.94 13.42 -3.21
CA ARG A 79 18.87 14.18 -3.84
C ARG A 79 18.25 13.41 -5.01
N GLU A 80 19.09 12.81 -5.86
CA GLU A 80 18.64 12.00 -7.00
C GLU A 80 17.93 10.74 -6.51
N SER A 81 18.49 10.01 -5.54
CA SER A 81 17.87 8.81 -4.98
C SER A 81 16.50 9.08 -4.38
N LEU A 82 16.33 10.21 -3.68
CA LEU A 82 15.02 10.63 -3.16
C LEU A 82 14.04 10.95 -4.29
N GLN A 83 14.49 11.66 -5.33
CA GLN A 83 13.65 11.98 -6.48
C GLN A 83 13.22 10.71 -7.24
N HIS A 84 14.14 9.77 -7.43
CA HIS A 84 13.85 8.49 -8.06
C HIS A 84 12.89 7.65 -7.22
N GLY A 85 13.17 7.51 -5.91
CA GLY A 85 12.27 6.83 -4.98
C GLY A 85 10.86 7.44 -4.97
N LEU A 86 10.73 8.76 -5.01
CA LEU A 86 9.42 9.43 -5.05
C LEU A 86 8.67 9.14 -6.36
N ARG A 87 9.38 9.08 -7.49
CA ARG A 87 8.77 8.76 -8.79
C ARG A 87 8.33 7.30 -8.87
N GLU A 88 9.09 6.39 -8.27
CA GLU A 88 8.78 4.95 -8.24
C GLU A 88 7.62 4.67 -7.25
N SER A 89 7.66 5.27 -6.06
CA SER A 89 6.61 5.17 -5.05
C SER A 89 5.38 6.07 -5.32
N LEU A 90 5.32 6.77 -6.46
CA LEU A 90 4.17 7.59 -6.85
C LEU A 90 2.88 6.77 -6.92
N VAL A 91 2.99 5.52 -7.37
CA VAL A 91 1.87 4.57 -7.46
C VAL A 91 1.33 4.24 -6.07
N ASP A 92 2.22 4.01 -5.11
CA ASP A 92 1.87 3.70 -3.73
C ASP A 92 1.12 4.86 -3.08
N ALA A 93 1.66 6.08 -3.25
CA ALA A 93 1.01 7.29 -2.78
C ALA A 93 -0.39 7.44 -3.40
N ALA A 94 -0.51 7.25 -4.72
CA ALA A 94 -1.81 7.36 -5.40
C ALA A 94 -2.83 6.36 -4.85
N PHE A 95 -2.45 5.10 -4.66
CA PHE A 95 -3.35 4.09 -4.07
C PHE A 95 -3.72 4.40 -2.62
N PHE A 96 -2.76 4.89 -1.83
CA PHE A 96 -3.02 5.30 -0.45
C PHE A 96 -4.06 6.41 -0.40
N PHE A 97 -3.87 7.49 -1.18
CA PHE A 97 -4.80 8.62 -1.20
C PHE A 97 -6.18 8.25 -1.74
N VAL A 98 -6.26 7.43 -2.79
CA VAL A 98 -7.54 6.90 -3.28
C VAL A 98 -8.25 6.09 -2.21
N GLY A 99 -7.52 5.18 -1.54
CA GLY A 99 -8.06 4.39 -0.45
C GLY A 99 -8.56 5.24 0.71
N PHE A 100 -7.81 6.30 1.06
CA PHE A 100 -8.14 7.24 2.12
C PHE A 100 -9.39 8.06 1.79
N VAL A 101 -9.47 8.69 0.61
CA VAL A 101 -10.62 9.49 0.18
C VAL A 101 -11.88 8.63 0.09
N LEU A 102 -11.81 7.48 -0.57
CA LEU A 102 -12.96 6.57 -0.67
C LEU A 102 -13.39 6.09 0.71
N GLY A 103 -12.44 5.76 1.58
CA GLY A 103 -12.75 5.34 2.93
C GLY A 103 -13.38 6.44 3.77
N LEU A 104 -12.94 7.70 3.64
CA LEU A 104 -13.52 8.87 4.30
C LEU A 104 -14.96 9.08 3.85
N TYR A 105 -15.20 9.11 2.54
CA TYR A 105 -16.54 9.31 1.98
C TYR A 105 -17.51 8.20 2.39
N VAL A 106 -17.05 6.93 2.40
CA VAL A 106 -17.84 5.81 2.91
C VAL A 106 -18.08 5.94 4.42
N HIS A 107 -17.07 6.34 5.20
CA HIS A 107 -17.21 6.54 6.64
C HIS A 107 -18.26 7.59 6.95
N VAL A 108 -18.25 8.72 6.24
CA VAL A 108 -19.24 9.79 6.37
C VAL A 108 -20.62 9.32 5.93
N ALA A 109 -20.74 8.67 4.77
CA ALA A 109 -22.02 8.15 4.29
C ALA A 109 -22.64 7.15 5.27
N VAL A 110 -21.83 6.29 5.90
CA VAL A 110 -22.29 5.33 6.91
C VAL A 110 -22.63 6.03 8.23
N THR A 111 -21.80 6.95 8.72
CA THR A 111 -22.05 7.65 9.99
C THR A 111 -23.27 8.57 9.90
N VAL A 112 -23.39 9.34 8.82
CA VAL A 112 -24.53 10.24 8.55
C VAL A 112 -25.79 9.44 8.19
N GLY A 113 -25.68 8.39 7.37
CA GLY A 113 -26.79 7.50 7.05
C GLY A 113 -27.35 6.76 8.28
N ILE A 114 -26.47 6.36 9.21
CA ILE A 114 -26.86 5.77 10.50
C ILE A 114 -27.36 6.83 11.47
N ALA A 115 -26.89 8.08 11.44
CA ALA A 115 -27.45 9.16 12.26
C ALA A 115 -28.85 9.57 11.79
N GLY A 116 -29.09 9.55 10.47
CA GLY A 116 -30.41 9.77 9.86
C GLY A 116 -31.41 8.66 10.17
N ALA A 117 -30.99 7.38 10.15
CA ALA A 117 -31.81 6.25 10.59
C ALA A 117 -31.86 6.08 12.12
N GLY A 118 -30.87 6.63 12.83
CA GLY A 118 -30.61 6.45 14.26
C GLY A 118 -31.44 7.35 15.17
N ARG A 119 -32.18 8.33 14.62
CA ARG A 119 -33.28 8.97 15.37
C ARG A 119 -34.46 8.03 15.64
N ALA A 120 -34.55 6.88 14.96
CA ALA A 120 -35.52 5.84 15.27
C ALA A 120 -34.97 4.68 16.12
N LEU A 121 -33.64 4.49 16.18
CA LEU A 121 -33.01 3.30 16.77
C LEU A 121 -31.61 3.63 17.34
N ALA A 122 -31.55 4.65 18.19
CA ALA A 122 -30.37 4.89 19.02
C ALA A 122 -30.04 3.62 19.84
N PHE A 123 -28.75 3.44 20.16
CA PHE A 123 -28.28 2.70 21.34
C PHE A 123 -27.73 1.25 21.22
N THR A 124 -27.66 0.55 20.07
CA THR A 124 -27.18 -0.86 20.09
C THR A 124 -26.04 -1.29 19.12
N ARG A 125 -25.39 -0.41 18.35
CA ARG A 125 -24.54 -0.90 17.22
C ARG A 125 -23.12 -0.34 17.03
N ALA A 126 -22.52 0.39 17.95
CA ALA A 126 -21.16 0.95 17.76
C ALA A 126 -20.09 -0.11 17.36
N ALA A 127 -20.21 -1.37 17.82
CA ALA A 127 -19.29 -2.45 17.44
C ALA A 127 -19.62 -3.18 16.11
N ARG A 128 -20.83 -3.02 15.54
CA ARG A 128 -21.23 -3.67 14.27
C ARG A 128 -21.01 -2.78 13.06
N VAL A 129 -21.00 -1.46 13.24
CA VAL A 129 -20.83 -0.47 12.16
C VAL A 129 -19.43 -0.51 11.56
N GLY A 130 -18.40 -0.70 12.37
CA GLY A 130 -17.03 -0.88 11.87
C GLY A 130 -16.88 -2.13 10.98
N ARG A 131 -17.63 -3.20 11.26
CA ARG A 131 -17.58 -4.44 10.49
C ARG A 131 -18.44 -4.38 9.22
N ALA A 132 -19.60 -3.74 9.28
CA ALA A 132 -20.47 -3.52 8.11
C ALA A 132 -19.87 -2.52 7.10
N ALA A 133 -19.19 -1.47 7.58
CA ALA A 133 -18.45 -0.55 6.71
C ALA A 133 -17.24 -1.24 6.04
N ARG A 134 -16.51 -2.10 6.79
CA ARG A 134 -15.44 -2.95 6.24
C ARG A 134 -15.97 -3.96 5.20
N LEU A 135 -17.15 -4.55 5.43
CA LEU A 135 -17.80 -5.48 4.50
C LEU A 135 -18.40 -4.78 3.27
N GLY A 136 -18.95 -3.58 3.42
CA GLY A 136 -19.38 -2.75 2.29
C GLY A 136 -18.20 -2.33 1.40
N GLN A 137 -17.05 -2.04 2.01
CA GLN A 137 -15.79 -1.84 1.30
C GLN A 137 -15.27 -3.14 0.65
N ALA A 138 -15.53 -4.31 1.23
CA ALA A 138 -15.15 -5.62 0.67
C ALA A 138 -15.90 -5.94 -0.63
N ALA A 139 -17.21 -5.70 -0.65
CA ALA A 139 -18.09 -6.08 -1.75
C ALA A 139 -17.84 -5.25 -3.03
N ALA A 140 -17.42 -3.98 -2.89
CA ALA A 140 -17.07 -3.13 -4.04
C ALA A 140 -15.69 -3.46 -4.66
N ARG A 141 -14.87 -4.31 -4.01
CA ARG A 141 -13.44 -4.47 -4.33
C ARG A 141 -13.04 -5.80 -4.96
N SER A 142 -13.89 -6.84 -4.98
CA SER A 142 -13.45 -8.20 -5.35
C SER A 142 -13.34 -8.49 -6.85
N THR A 143 -14.14 -7.85 -7.72
CA THR A 143 -14.09 -8.07 -9.18
C THR A 143 -13.19 -7.08 -9.93
N THR A 144 -12.94 -5.91 -9.35
CA THR A 144 -12.06 -4.88 -9.93
C THR A 144 -10.58 -5.20 -9.69
N ALA A 145 -10.25 -5.77 -8.52
CA ALA A 145 -8.87 -6.01 -8.11
C ALA A 145 -8.07 -6.90 -9.08
N SER A 146 -8.67 -7.98 -9.61
CA SER A 146 -7.98 -8.89 -10.53
C SER A 146 -7.67 -8.23 -11.89
N ARG A 147 -8.61 -7.45 -12.43
CA ARG A 147 -8.43 -6.70 -13.69
C ARG A 147 -7.46 -5.53 -13.54
N THR A 148 -7.45 -4.89 -12.37
CA THR A 148 -6.49 -3.85 -12.02
C THR A 148 -5.08 -4.44 -11.93
N VAL A 149 -4.89 -5.57 -11.25
CA VAL A 149 -3.59 -6.25 -11.16
C VAL A 149 -3.08 -6.67 -12.54
N GLU A 150 -3.94 -7.20 -13.41
CA GLU A 150 -3.53 -7.60 -14.77
C GLU A 150 -3.13 -6.39 -15.64
N THR A 151 -3.94 -5.32 -15.60
CA THR A 151 -3.67 -4.10 -16.37
C THR A 151 -2.40 -3.39 -15.87
N PHE A 152 -2.22 -3.33 -14.56
CA PHE A 152 -1.01 -2.78 -13.95
C PHE A 152 0.23 -3.61 -14.25
N SER A 153 0.14 -4.95 -14.16
CA SER A 153 1.26 -5.84 -14.50
C SER A 153 1.71 -5.60 -15.93
N LYS A 154 0.78 -5.45 -16.89
CA LYS A 154 1.10 -5.11 -18.29
C LYS A 154 1.77 -3.74 -18.45
N ILE A 155 1.33 -2.72 -17.70
CA ILE A 155 1.92 -1.37 -17.74
C ILE A 155 3.32 -1.37 -17.11
N TYR A 156 3.49 -2.07 -15.99
CA TYR A 156 4.75 -2.13 -15.24
C TYR A 156 5.81 -2.95 -15.97
N LEU A 157 5.42 -4.11 -16.52
CA LEU A 157 6.31 -4.94 -17.35
C LEU A 157 6.76 -4.23 -18.62
N LYS A 158 5.92 -3.35 -19.19
CA LYS A 158 6.28 -2.52 -20.33
C LYS A 158 7.21 -1.36 -19.97
N LYS A 159 7.25 -0.94 -18.69
CA LYS A 159 8.16 0.10 -18.19
C LYS A 159 9.58 -0.47 -17.96
N ASN A 160 9.69 -1.72 -17.52
CA ASN A 160 10.99 -2.39 -17.28
C ASN A 160 11.79 -2.73 -18.54
N THR A 161 11.27 -2.52 -19.75
CA THR A 161 12.05 -2.65 -20.99
C THR A 161 12.67 -1.32 -21.47
N HIS A 162 12.36 -0.17 -20.86
CA HIS A 162 12.79 1.14 -21.41
C HIS A 162 13.22 2.22 -20.39
N LEU A 163 13.35 1.93 -19.10
CA LEU A 163 13.75 2.95 -18.12
C LEU A 163 15.26 3.12 -17.95
N ILE A 164 15.90 3.54 -19.04
CA ILE A 164 16.99 4.53 -18.99
C ILE A 164 16.58 5.64 -19.95
N GLN A 165 15.61 6.47 -19.58
CA GLN A 165 15.40 7.74 -20.28
C GLN A 165 15.31 8.89 -19.28
N ILE A 166 16.49 9.46 -19.07
CA ILE A 166 16.83 10.67 -18.34
C ILE A 166 16.44 11.89 -19.19
N ASP A 167 15.18 12.00 -19.60
CA ASP A 167 14.72 13.14 -20.43
C ASP A 167 13.84 14.13 -19.66
N GLY A 168 13.75 14.00 -18.33
CA GLY A 168 13.01 14.90 -17.45
C GLY A 168 11.49 14.92 -17.64
N LYS A 169 10.96 14.26 -18.67
CA LYS A 169 9.52 14.19 -18.95
C LYS A 169 8.84 13.11 -18.10
N LEU A 170 7.64 13.41 -17.62
CA LEU A 170 6.78 12.46 -16.91
C LEU A 170 6.25 11.41 -17.89
N THR A 171 6.33 10.14 -17.50
CA THR A 171 5.68 9.05 -18.25
C THR A 171 4.15 9.19 -18.21
N LEU A 172 3.43 8.58 -19.17
CA LEU A 172 1.96 8.61 -19.17
C LEU A 172 1.38 8.08 -17.84
N ALA A 173 1.96 7.00 -17.32
CA ALA A 173 1.59 6.44 -16.02
C ALA A 173 1.79 7.45 -14.89
N GLU A 174 2.95 8.11 -14.83
CA GLU A 174 3.21 9.16 -13.83
C GLU A 174 2.23 10.32 -13.92
N LYS A 175 1.86 10.74 -15.14
CA LYS A 175 0.84 11.77 -15.33
C LYS A 175 -0.52 11.32 -14.77
N ILE A 176 -0.94 10.09 -15.06
CA ILE A 176 -2.20 9.53 -14.55
C ILE A 176 -2.19 9.51 -13.01
N PHE A 177 -1.14 8.99 -12.38
CA PHE A 177 -1.05 8.94 -10.91
C PHE A 177 -0.95 10.32 -10.28
N SER A 178 -0.21 11.24 -10.89
CA SER A 178 -0.13 12.63 -10.42
C SER A 178 -1.49 13.32 -10.48
N THR A 179 -2.21 13.18 -11.60
CA THR A 179 -3.58 13.71 -11.73
C THR A 179 -4.52 13.10 -10.70
N LEU A 180 -4.41 11.79 -10.44
CA LEU A 180 -5.21 11.11 -9.44
C LEU A 180 -4.92 11.62 -8.02
N LEU A 181 -3.64 11.87 -7.69
CA LEU A 181 -3.24 12.48 -6.43
C LEU A 181 -3.79 13.90 -6.27
N ILE A 182 -3.68 14.73 -7.32
CA ILE A 182 -4.22 16.10 -7.33
C ILE A 182 -5.73 16.06 -7.10
N LEU A 183 -6.44 15.15 -7.79
CA LEU A 183 -7.88 14.97 -7.63
C LEU A 183 -8.23 14.54 -6.19
N CYS A 184 -7.49 13.59 -5.61
CA CYS A 184 -7.71 13.18 -4.22
C CYS A 184 -7.51 14.33 -3.24
N TRP A 185 -6.46 15.13 -3.43
CA TRP A 185 -6.23 16.35 -2.64
C TRP A 185 -7.36 17.35 -2.76
N PHE A 186 -7.84 17.60 -3.97
CA PHE A 186 -8.95 18.50 -4.22
C PHE A 186 -10.24 18.01 -3.55
N LEU A 187 -10.54 16.72 -3.62
CA LEU A 187 -11.68 16.11 -2.93
C LEU A 187 -11.57 16.21 -1.40
N LEU A 188 -10.37 16.05 -0.84
CA LEU A 188 -10.15 16.24 0.60
C LEU A 188 -10.38 17.69 1.02
N LEU A 189 -9.84 18.65 0.25
CA LEU A 189 -10.02 20.08 0.52
C LEU A 189 -11.48 20.52 0.39
N LEU A 190 -12.21 19.97 -0.58
CA LEU A 190 -13.64 20.23 -0.76
C LEU A 190 -14.55 19.37 0.14
N SER A 191 -14.02 18.41 0.89
CA SER A 191 -14.84 17.51 1.70
C SER A 191 -15.75 18.22 2.73
N PRO A 192 -15.36 19.34 3.37
CA PRO A 192 -16.27 20.09 4.25
C PRO A 192 -17.47 20.68 3.49
N LEU A 193 -17.30 21.03 2.22
CA LEU A 193 -18.35 21.60 1.38
C LEU A 193 -19.24 20.51 0.75
N LEU A 194 -18.65 19.38 0.37
CA LEU A 194 -19.34 18.33 -0.40
C LEU A 194 -20.17 17.39 0.48
N ILE A 195 -19.69 17.08 1.69
CA ILE A 195 -20.24 16.04 2.55
C ILE A 195 -20.25 16.44 4.04
N ASP A 196 -20.21 17.74 4.34
CA ASP A 196 -20.24 18.32 5.69
C ASP A 196 -19.20 17.69 6.65
N VAL A 197 -18.02 17.34 6.12
CA VAL A 197 -16.93 16.82 6.95
C VAL A 197 -16.41 17.92 7.87
N THR A 198 -16.70 17.77 9.16
CA THR A 198 -16.11 18.61 10.20
C THR A 198 -14.68 18.14 10.53
N PRO A 199 -13.82 19.01 11.08
CA PRO A 199 -12.47 18.63 11.50
C PRO A 199 -12.46 17.46 12.48
N GLU A 200 -13.47 17.33 13.34
CA GLU A 200 -13.59 16.25 14.32
C GLU A 200 -13.84 14.90 13.65
N ILE A 201 -14.72 14.84 12.63
CA ILE A 201 -14.99 13.62 11.86
C ILE A 201 -13.73 13.21 11.08
N LEU A 202 -13.04 14.17 10.48
CA LEU A 202 -11.79 13.91 9.76
C LEU A 202 -10.72 13.37 10.71
N LEU A 203 -10.57 13.97 11.90
CA LEU A 203 -9.59 13.54 12.90
C LEU A 203 -9.91 12.14 13.45
N ASP A 204 -11.18 11.85 13.73
CA ASP A 204 -11.61 10.50 14.15
C ASP A 204 -11.29 9.46 13.06
N TYR A 205 -11.62 9.76 11.81
CA TYR A 205 -11.31 8.91 10.67
C TYR A 205 -9.80 8.70 10.51
N MET A 206 -9.00 9.77 10.59
CA MET A 206 -7.54 9.70 10.54
C MET A 206 -6.98 8.84 11.67
N ASN A 207 -7.46 9.00 12.90
CA ASN A 207 -7.03 8.19 14.03
C ASN A 207 -7.40 6.72 13.88
N ALA A 208 -8.56 6.42 13.29
CA ALA A 208 -9.01 5.06 13.06
C ALA A 208 -8.26 4.37 11.92
N GLN A 209 -7.86 5.11 10.89
CA GLN A 209 -7.25 4.54 9.68
C GLN A 209 -5.74 4.64 9.61
N LEU A 210 -5.14 5.72 10.11
CA LEU A 210 -3.70 5.99 9.94
C LEU A 210 -2.86 5.44 11.09
N ILE A 211 -3.44 5.26 12.27
CA ILE A 211 -2.73 4.66 13.40
C ILE A 211 -2.82 3.13 13.27
N PRO A 212 -1.70 2.41 13.07
CA PRO A 212 -1.72 0.95 13.04
C PRO A 212 -2.23 0.38 14.37
N ARG A 213 -3.33 -0.38 14.35
CA ARG A 213 -3.92 -1.04 15.52
C ARG A 213 -4.27 -2.48 15.15
N PHE A 214 -4.00 -3.42 16.06
CA PHE A 214 -4.35 -4.84 15.91
C PHE A 214 -5.74 -5.13 16.48
#